data_AF-A0ABD6DCP0-F1
#
_entry.id   AF-A0ABD6DCP0-F1
#
_cell.length_a   1.000
_cell.length_b   1.000
_cell.length_c   1.000
_cell.angle_alpha   90.00
_cell.angle_beta   90.00
_cell.angle_gamma   90.00
#
_symmetry.space_group_name_H-M   'P 1'
#
loop_
_entity.id
_entity.type
_entity.pdbx_description
1 polymer ?
#
loop_
_entity_poly.entity_id
_entity_poly.type
_entity_poly.pdbx_seq_one_letter_code
_entity_poly.pdbx_strand_id
1 'polypeptide(L)'
;MNGTTYQQAEQDVYYVHGIIEISDDAAQRGGFIDEFDDAHTVEQSRPRVFDIGYHVVAPTSNEAYRRAANLIHAKAAVGGYSGEYNLGSLLPRIAATD
;
A
#
# COMPACT_ATOMS: atom_id res chain seq x y z
N MET A 1 20.00 25.73 -28.29
CA MET A 1 19.91 24.80 -27.14
C MET A 1 18.44 24.43 -27.01
N ASN A 2 18.05 23.24 -27.48
CA ASN A 2 16.69 22.74 -27.30
C ASN A 2 16.57 22.25 -25.85
N GLY A 3 15.97 23.05 -24.99
CA GLY A 3 15.55 22.61 -23.67
C GLY A 3 14.46 21.57 -23.85
N THR A 4 14.74 20.32 -23.51
CA THR A 4 13.72 19.33 -23.27
C THR A 4 12.92 19.81 -22.07
N THR A 5 11.81 20.48 -22.33
CA THR A 5 10.79 20.74 -21.32
C THR A 5 10.24 19.36 -20.93
N TYR A 6 10.71 18.81 -19.82
CA TYR A 6 10.04 17.70 -19.17
C TYR A 6 8.66 18.23 -18.78
N GLN A 7 7.62 17.90 -19.56
CA GLN A 7 6.27 18.02 -19.05
C GLN A 7 6.25 17.18 -17.77
N GLN A 8 6.16 17.84 -16.62
CA GLN A 8 5.73 17.14 -15.41
C GLN A 8 4.42 16.47 -15.79
N ALA A 9 4.41 15.14 -15.83
CA ALA A 9 3.17 14.40 -15.96
C ALA A 9 2.25 14.92 -14.85
N GLU A 10 1.04 15.33 -15.18
CA GLU A 10 0.04 15.71 -14.18
C GLU A 10 -0.04 14.57 -13.17
N GLN A 11 0.21 14.88 -11.90
CA GLN A 11 0.20 13.91 -10.82
C GLN A 11 -1.12 14.04 -10.09
N ASP A 12 -1.85 12.93 -9.98
CA ASP A 12 -3.03 12.83 -9.16
C ASP A 12 -2.68 12.19 -7.81
N VAL A 13 -3.54 12.42 -6.83
CA VAL A 13 -3.51 11.71 -5.56
C VAL A 13 -4.47 10.53 -5.65
N TYR A 14 -3.94 9.33 -5.47
CA TYR A 14 -4.72 8.10 -5.40
C TYR A 14 -4.76 7.61 -3.97
N TYR A 15 -5.95 7.29 -3.47
CA TYR A 15 -6.12 6.51 -2.27
C TYR A 15 -6.19 5.03 -2.64
N VAL A 16 -5.17 4.26 -2.25
CA VAL A 16 -5.03 2.84 -2.61
C VAL A 16 -5.20 1.99 -1.36
N HIS A 17 -6.17 1.08 -1.43
CA HIS A 17 -6.42 0.05 -0.43
C HIS A 17 -5.79 -1.27 -0.83
N GLY A 18 -5.21 -1.99 0.12
CA GLY A 18 -4.63 -3.30 -0.06
C GLY A 18 -5.21 -4.32 0.91
N ILE A 19 -5.79 -5.39 0.38
CA ILE A 19 -6.22 -6.56 1.16
C ILE A 19 -4.99 -7.42 1.42
N ILE A 20 -4.58 -7.54 2.67
CA ILE A 20 -3.39 -8.30 3.10
C ILE A 20 -3.82 -9.42 4.01
N GLU A 21 -3.40 -10.64 3.67
CA GLU A 21 -3.56 -11.81 4.52
C GLU A 21 -2.20 -12.18 5.13
N ILE A 22 -2.17 -12.50 6.43
CA ILE A 22 -0.94 -12.92 7.11
C ILE A 22 -0.97 -14.40 7.47
N SER A 23 0.20 -15.05 7.49
CA SER A 23 0.35 -16.41 7.97
C SER A 23 0.05 -16.51 9.46
N ASP A 24 -0.28 -17.73 9.94
CA ASP A 24 -0.48 -17.98 11.37
C ASP A 24 0.76 -17.66 12.21
N ASP A 25 1.96 -17.85 11.66
CA ASP A 25 3.24 -17.56 12.34
C ASP A 25 3.44 -16.06 12.56
N ALA A 26 3.23 -15.22 11.53
CA ALA A 26 3.22 -13.76 11.67
C ALA A 26 2.20 -13.32 12.72
N ALA A 27 1.04 -13.97 12.70
CA ALA A 27 -0.06 -13.71 13.61
C ALA A 27 0.25 -14.07 15.07
N GLN A 28 1.03 -15.12 15.32
CA GLN A 28 1.48 -15.52 16.65
C GLN A 28 2.61 -14.62 17.15
N ARG A 29 3.51 -14.21 16.26
CA ARG A 29 4.58 -13.26 16.57
C ARG A 29 4.05 -11.90 16.98
N GLY A 30 2.89 -11.50 16.46
CA GLY A 30 2.32 -10.17 16.69
C GLY A 30 3.14 -9.10 15.98
N GLY A 31 2.78 -7.83 16.12
CA GLY A 31 3.55 -6.69 15.58
C GLY A 31 3.43 -6.42 14.08
N PHE A 32 2.89 -7.35 13.27
CA PHE A 32 2.74 -7.15 11.83
C PHE A 32 2.00 -5.86 11.49
N ILE A 33 0.91 -5.57 12.21
CA ILE A 33 0.07 -4.39 11.95
C ILE A 33 0.72 -3.10 12.42
N ASP A 34 1.60 -3.17 13.40
CA ASP A 34 2.30 -1.99 13.92
C ASP A 34 3.22 -1.38 12.84
N GLU A 35 3.70 -2.19 11.90
CA GLU A 35 4.49 -1.72 10.74
C GLU A 35 3.66 -0.89 9.73
N PHE A 36 2.33 -0.90 9.87
CA PHE A 36 1.37 -0.20 9.03
C PHE A 36 0.51 0.79 9.84
N ASP A 37 1.05 1.31 10.95
CA ASP A 37 0.37 2.29 11.81
C ASP A 37 0.00 3.60 11.09
N ASP A 38 0.75 3.95 10.05
CA ASP A 38 0.53 5.08 9.14
C ASP A 38 -0.56 4.82 8.09
N ALA A 39 -1.11 3.60 8.03
CA ALA A 39 -2.22 3.29 7.17
C ALA A 39 -3.49 4.04 7.60
N HIS A 40 -4.21 4.55 6.62
CA HIS A 40 -5.41 5.36 6.85
C HIS A 40 -6.64 4.52 7.26
N THR A 41 -6.59 3.21 7.04
CA THR A 41 -7.60 2.25 7.46
C THR A 41 -6.90 0.93 7.76
N VAL A 42 -7.33 0.24 8.82
CA VAL A 42 -6.95 -1.15 9.16
C VAL A 42 -8.18 -1.85 9.72
N GLU A 43 -8.87 -2.65 8.89
CA GLU A 43 -10.00 -3.48 9.34
C GLU A 43 -9.56 -4.95 9.46
N GLN A 44 -9.78 -5.58 10.61
CA GLN A 44 -9.45 -6.99 10.83
C GLN A 44 -10.69 -7.88 10.64
N SER A 45 -10.65 -8.75 9.63
CA SER A 45 -11.63 -9.81 9.40
C SER A 45 -11.05 -11.19 9.79
N ARG A 46 -11.89 -12.23 9.96
CA ARG A 46 -11.46 -13.64 10.05
C ARG A 46 -11.85 -14.37 8.77
N PRO A 47 -10.94 -15.09 8.07
CA PRO A 47 -9.49 -15.26 8.33
C PRO A 47 -8.74 -13.92 8.28
N ARG A 48 -7.56 -13.83 8.93
CA ARG A 48 -6.84 -12.59 9.31
C ARG A 48 -6.44 -11.76 8.09
N VAL A 49 -7.41 -11.02 7.60
CA VAL A 49 -7.34 -10.14 6.44
C VAL A 49 -7.41 -8.70 6.95
N PHE A 50 -6.48 -7.89 6.49
CA PHE A 50 -6.37 -6.47 6.78
C PHE A 50 -6.60 -5.66 5.51
N ASP A 51 -7.47 -4.66 5.58
CA ASP A 51 -7.54 -3.62 4.55
C ASP A 51 -6.64 -2.45 4.96
N ILE A 52 -5.59 -2.18 4.18
CA ILE A 52 -4.58 -1.14 4.45
C ILE A 52 -4.67 -0.06 3.37
N GLY A 53 -5.00 1.17 3.77
CA GLY A 53 -5.16 2.32 2.87
C GLY A 53 -4.00 3.31 2.89
N TYR A 54 -3.50 3.73 1.72
CA TYR A 54 -2.46 4.75 1.57
C TYR A 54 -2.81 5.83 0.52
N HIS A 55 -2.46 7.08 0.80
CA HIS A 55 -2.42 8.12 -0.23
C HIS A 55 -1.10 8.05 -1.01
N VAL A 56 -1.22 7.94 -2.34
CA VAL A 56 -0.09 7.78 -3.25
C VAL A 56 -0.20 8.83 -4.35
N VAL A 57 0.83 9.67 -4.46
CA VAL A 57 0.96 10.61 -5.57
C VAL A 57 1.56 9.87 -6.77
N ALA A 58 0.86 9.85 -7.88
CA ALA A 58 1.29 9.16 -9.10
C ALA A 58 0.65 9.78 -10.35
N PRO A 59 1.26 9.63 -11.54
CA PRO A 59 0.67 10.11 -12.78
C PRO A 59 -0.48 9.23 -13.30
N THR A 60 -0.62 8.01 -12.78
CA THR A 60 -1.70 7.07 -13.14
C THR A 60 -2.06 6.16 -11.97
N SER A 61 -3.26 5.60 -11.98
CA SER A 61 -3.69 4.58 -11.01
C SER A 61 -2.81 3.32 -11.03
N ASN A 62 -2.34 2.90 -12.22
CA ASN A 62 -1.42 1.77 -12.36
C ASN A 62 -0.08 2.00 -11.65
N GLU A 63 0.44 3.21 -11.73
CA GLU A 63 1.67 3.55 -11.01
C GLU A 63 1.41 3.72 -9.50
N ALA A 64 0.25 4.24 -9.11
CA ALA A 64 -0.16 4.28 -7.71
C ALA A 64 -0.21 2.88 -7.09
N TYR A 65 -0.79 1.89 -7.79
CA TYR A 65 -0.80 0.50 -7.36
C TYR A 65 0.59 -0.08 -7.14
N ARG A 66 1.49 0.10 -8.11
CA ARG A 66 2.86 -0.42 -8.00
C ARG A 66 3.60 0.20 -6.81
N ARG A 67 3.42 1.50 -6.58
CA ARG A 67 4.03 2.19 -5.44
C ARG A 67 3.45 1.71 -4.12
N ALA A 68 2.12 1.54 -4.02
CA ALA A 68 1.46 1.00 -2.84
C ALA A 68 1.91 -0.44 -2.52
N ALA A 69 1.94 -1.33 -3.53
CA ALA A 69 2.45 -2.69 -3.37
C ALA A 69 3.89 -2.69 -2.84
N ASN A 70 4.78 -1.89 -3.45
CA ASN A 70 6.17 -1.80 -3.02
C ASN A 70 6.32 -1.27 -1.59
N LEU A 71 5.49 -0.30 -1.20
CA LEU A 71 5.47 0.23 0.17
C LEU A 71 5.08 -0.87 1.17
N ILE A 72 3.99 -1.59 0.88
CA ILE A 72 3.54 -2.72 1.71
C ILE A 72 4.63 -3.77 1.82
N HIS A 73 5.27 -4.12 0.69
CA HIS A 73 6.34 -5.09 0.68
C HIS A 73 7.56 -4.64 1.50
N ALA A 74 7.95 -3.38 1.39
CA ALA A 74 9.07 -2.82 2.12
C ALA A 74 8.81 -2.79 3.64
N LYS A 75 7.62 -2.37 4.08
CA LYS A 75 7.24 -2.35 5.50
C LYS A 75 7.24 -3.74 6.11
N ALA A 76 6.59 -4.70 5.45
CA ALA A 76 6.62 -6.09 5.92
C ALA A 76 8.04 -6.65 5.98
N ALA A 77 8.91 -6.29 5.03
CA ALA A 77 10.31 -6.70 5.06
C ALA A 77 11.10 -6.07 6.22
N VAL A 78 10.87 -4.79 6.53
CA VAL A 78 11.49 -4.08 7.66
C VAL A 78 11.08 -4.70 9.00
N GLY A 79 9.80 -5.05 9.18
CA GLY A 79 9.32 -5.80 10.35
C GLY A 79 9.78 -7.27 10.40
N GLY A 80 10.42 -7.76 9.35
CA GLY A 80 10.91 -9.14 9.26
C GLY A 80 9.79 -10.15 9.03
N TYR A 81 8.71 -9.76 8.33
CA TYR A 81 7.58 -10.60 7.91
C TYR A 81 7.66 -10.96 6.42
N SER A 82 8.84 -10.89 5.81
CA SER A 82 9.06 -11.26 4.42
C SER A 82 8.58 -12.69 4.14
N GLY A 83 7.60 -12.83 3.24
CA GLY A 83 7.01 -14.14 2.91
C GLY A 83 5.95 -14.64 3.90
N GLU A 84 5.63 -13.88 4.95
CA GLU A 84 4.59 -14.22 5.93
C GLU A 84 3.26 -13.51 5.66
N TYR A 85 3.11 -12.86 4.50
CA TYR A 85 1.88 -12.23 4.07
C TYR A 85 1.67 -12.40 2.56
N ASN A 86 0.41 -12.31 2.16
CA ASN A 86 -0.01 -12.28 0.77
C ASN A 86 -0.79 -10.98 0.52
N LEU A 87 -0.45 -10.29 -0.57
CA LEU A 87 -1.22 -9.16 -1.06
C LEU A 87 -2.31 -9.69 -2.01
N GLY A 88 -3.55 -9.68 -1.57
CA GLY A 88 -4.69 -10.25 -2.30
C GLY A 88 -5.16 -9.38 -3.44
N SER A 89 -5.50 -8.12 -3.15
CA SER A 89 -5.94 -7.17 -4.16
C SER A 89 -5.59 -5.74 -3.77
N LEU A 90 -5.41 -4.90 -4.79
CA LEU A 90 -5.30 -3.46 -4.62
C LEU A 90 -6.47 -2.77 -5.33
N LEU A 91 -7.07 -1.79 -4.68
CA LEU A 91 -8.15 -0.97 -5.24
C LEU A 91 -7.80 0.53 -5.10
N PRO A 92 -7.75 1.32 -6.20
CA PRO A 92 -7.40 2.71 -6.19
C PRO A 92 -8.68 3.53 -6.32
N ARG A 93 -8.75 4.59 -5.56
CA ARG A 93 -9.74 5.65 -5.72
C ARG A 93 -8.98 6.92 -5.96
N ILE A 94 -9.45 7.78 -6.86
CA ILE A 94 -8.92 9.14 -6.93
C ILE A 94 -9.33 9.79 -5.61
N ALA A 95 -8.35 10.23 -4.82
CA ALA A 95 -8.64 10.98 -3.62
C ALA A 95 -9.24 12.31 -4.08
N ALA A 96 -10.50 12.56 -3.76
CA ALA A 96 -11.05 13.89 -3.93
C ALA A 96 -10.26 14.80 -2.99
N THR A 97 -9.57 15.80 -3.55
CA THR A 97 -9.12 16.94 -2.75
C THR A 97 -10.37 17.65 -2.25
N ASP A 98 -10.72 17.44 -0.98
CA ASP A 98 -11.60 18.35 -0.26
C ASP A 98 -10.98 19.75 -0.15
#